data_AF-A0A816SX42-F1
#
_entry.id   AF-A0A816SX42-F1
#
_cell.length_a   1.000
_cell.length_b   1.000
_cell.length_c   1.000
_cell.angle_alpha   90.00
_cell.angle_beta   90.00
_cell.angle_gamma   90.00
#
_symmetry.space_group_name_H-M   'P 1'
#
loop_
_entity.id
_entity.type
_entity.pdbx_description
1 polymer ?
#
loop_
_entity_poly.entity_id
_entity_poly.type
_entity_poly.pdbx_seq_one_letter_code
_entity_poly.pdbx_strand_id
1 'polypeptide(L)'
;MPKLPRRRSHSRNVQISLRRLHLLDKAVDHSNESSTESDDEEMKMNEDSFDMSKNYNDQVTLNDISDIFELCKNNSSYKFISVLLYMSLRHFKITWRDCDLFMKEIGALSSQTCQKWTDIFISGDFNQFCTDNRGGKHIDDFYEGFPDLELEAKLFAVERCRNKSADFTAWDLANFVDQKYYEITKITKDKNANFVRSIQSCRLDLRRWGFRFDSNTKRPYFEGHERPEIVTHRETLIKYFLEKKDHFYTISNDENPLWILPSKDSPSVLIFHDESTFRSGEVSPKRWLFNNNAPFFSKGRGRSVMISDYLVMHPSGPFLTLSDKEYQQALVLYPELADDVDDVTYVEKTATASIKVGYDSYFDNLTILAQFERLFKLLQFKSEFKHHNIEVIVDNATTHTAKPYSLSDFGKSIGTRCTTDTIEYVDSQGQLQTIDCFFKSGPNNGLSKGLLEISKELNVKLPPKVKLEQLREILANHPAFKVVSFIK
;
A
#
# COMPACT_ATOMS: atom_id res chain seq x y z
N MET A 1 -26.21 21.84 -66.94
CA MET A 1 -25.17 21.93 -65.90
C MET A 1 -25.11 23.38 -65.40
N PRO A 2 -25.37 23.66 -64.11
CA PRO A 2 -25.32 25.02 -63.56
C PRO A 2 -23.89 25.40 -63.12
N LYS A 3 -23.53 26.67 -63.30
CA LYS A 3 -22.22 27.26 -63.00
C LYS A 3 -22.02 27.46 -61.48
N LEU A 4 -20.90 26.98 -60.94
CA LEU A 4 -20.45 27.20 -59.56
C LEU A 4 -19.94 28.65 -59.35
N PRO A 5 -20.19 29.29 -58.20
CA PRO A 5 -19.64 30.60 -57.88
C PRO A 5 -18.21 30.50 -57.30
N ARG A 6 -17.38 31.49 -57.66
CA ARG A 6 -15.95 31.64 -57.31
C ARG A 6 -15.73 31.88 -55.80
N ARG A 7 -14.81 31.11 -55.20
CA ARG A 7 -14.23 31.37 -53.86
C ARG A 7 -13.39 32.66 -53.85
N ARG A 8 -13.64 33.55 -52.89
CA ARG A 8 -12.72 34.66 -52.52
C ARG A 8 -11.74 34.17 -51.44
N SER A 9 -10.45 34.44 -51.66
CA SER A 9 -9.32 34.01 -50.84
C SER A 9 -9.21 34.75 -49.49
N HIS A 10 -9.21 33.98 -48.40
CA HIS A 10 -8.87 34.38 -47.03
C HIS A 10 -7.33 34.48 -46.88
N SER A 11 -6.71 35.58 -47.33
CA SER A 11 -5.26 35.78 -47.20
C SER A 11 -4.85 37.15 -46.63
N ARG A 12 -5.79 38.02 -46.24
CA ARG A 12 -5.47 39.36 -45.72
C ARG A 12 -5.58 39.53 -44.21
N ASN A 13 -6.28 38.63 -43.50
CA ASN A 13 -6.47 38.77 -42.04
C ASN A 13 -5.35 38.14 -41.20
N VAL A 14 -4.57 37.20 -41.74
CA VAL A 14 -3.45 36.56 -41.01
C VAL A 14 -2.23 37.49 -40.88
N GLN A 15 -2.02 38.41 -41.84
CA GLN A 15 -0.90 39.36 -41.79
C GLN A 15 -1.15 40.56 -40.84
N ILE A 16 -2.40 40.83 -40.46
CA ILE A 16 -2.74 41.93 -39.53
C ILE A 16 -2.57 41.45 -38.07
N SER A 17 -2.89 40.18 -37.77
CA SER A 17 -2.73 39.62 -36.43
C SER A 17 -1.25 39.43 -36.02
N LEU A 18 -0.38 39.08 -36.97
CA LEU A 18 1.06 38.91 -36.71
C LEU A 18 1.81 40.25 -36.48
N ARG A 19 1.29 41.38 -36.98
CA ARG A 19 1.84 42.72 -36.70
C ARG A 19 1.44 43.27 -35.33
N ARG A 20 0.33 42.79 -34.73
CA ARG A 20 -0.09 43.21 -33.37
C ARG A 20 0.69 42.50 -32.27
N LEU A 21 1.09 41.24 -32.48
CA LEU A 21 1.94 40.50 -31.54
C LEU A 21 3.37 41.08 -31.42
N HIS A 22 3.88 41.72 -32.48
CA HIS A 22 5.23 42.32 -32.47
C HIS A 22 5.28 43.74 -31.86
N LEU A 23 4.13 44.35 -31.57
CA LEU A 23 4.04 45.68 -30.93
C LEU A 23 3.77 45.59 -29.41
N LEU A 24 3.41 44.42 -28.89
CA LEU A 24 3.21 44.20 -27.45
C LEU A 24 4.52 43.91 -26.69
N ASP A 25 5.60 43.56 -27.39
CA ASP A 25 6.95 43.37 -26.80
C ASP A 25 7.73 44.68 -26.57
N LYS A 26 7.12 45.85 -26.85
CA LYS A 26 7.79 47.17 -26.74
C LYS A 26 7.09 48.18 -25.82
N ALA A 27 6.11 47.77 -25.02
CA ALA A 27 5.43 48.64 -24.08
C ALA A 27 5.49 48.09 -22.66
N VAL A 28 6.70 47.87 -22.16
CA VAL A 28 7.00 47.95 -20.73
C VAL A 28 7.73 49.26 -20.54
N ASP A 29 6.99 50.33 -20.24
CA ASP A 29 7.43 51.41 -19.35
C ASP A 29 6.35 52.51 -19.25
N HIS A 30 6.06 52.84 -17.98
CA HIS A 30 5.37 54.02 -17.45
C HIS A 30 3.82 54.11 -17.35
N SER A 31 3.44 54.19 -16.06
CA SER A 31 2.57 55.17 -15.37
C SER A 31 1.03 55.06 -15.40
N ASN A 32 0.51 54.78 -14.20
CA ASN A 32 -0.52 55.47 -13.40
C ASN A 32 -1.81 56.05 -14.03
N GLU A 33 -2.89 55.76 -13.29
CA GLU A 33 -4.12 56.54 -13.03
C GLU A 33 -5.08 56.85 -14.19
N SER A 34 -6.29 56.29 -14.16
CA SER A 34 -7.49 57.00 -13.69
C SER A 34 -8.75 56.14 -13.83
N SER A 35 -9.73 56.48 -13.01
CA SER A 35 -11.04 55.90 -12.77
C SER A 35 -12.03 56.02 -13.94
N THR A 36 -13.02 55.14 -13.98
CA THR A 36 -14.45 55.52 -14.16
C THR A 36 -15.37 54.34 -13.84
N GLU A 37 -16.38 54.64 -13.03
CA GLU A 37 -17.50 53.79 -12.59
C GLU A 37 -18.52 53.56 -13.72
N SER A 38 -19.19 52.40 -13.71
CA SER A 38 -20.67 52.30 -13.83
C SER A 38 -21.14 50.84 -13.67
N ASP A 39 -21.76 50.58 -12.52
CA ASP A 39 -23.02 49.89 -12.24
C ASP A 39 -23.32 48.48 -12.81
N ASP A 40 -23.24 47.53 -11.88
CA ASP A 40 -24.30 46.63 -11.40
C ASP A 40 -25.02 45.66 -12.35
N GLU A 41 -24.73 44.36 -12.17
CA GLU A 41 -25.64 43.44 -11.49
C GLU A 41 -24.87 42.17 -11.05
N GLU A 42 -24.35 42.22 -9.82
CA GLU A 42 -23.55 41.17 -9.20
C GLU A 42 -24.45 40.08 -8.60
N MET A 43 -24.60 38.97 -9.30
CA MET A 43 -25.28 37.78 -8.81
C MET A 43 -24.37 37.04 -7.81
N LYS A 44 -24.40 37.46 -6.54
CA LYS A 44 -23.73 36.75 -5.43
C LYS A 44 -24.34 35.36 -5.25
N MET A 45 -23.65 34.34 -5.75
CA MET A 45 -23.80 32.95 -5.30
C MET A 45 -22.56 32.52 -4.52
N ASN A 46 -22.80 31.99 -3.32
CA ASN A 46 -21.86 31.59 -2.27
C ASN A 46 -20.48 31.08 -2.73
N GLU A 47 -19.43 31.77 -2.27
CA GLU A 47 -18.02 31.36 -2.30
C GLU A 47 -17.66 30.34 -1.20
N ASP A 48 -18.61 29.52 -0.75
CA ASP A 48 -18.34 28.54 0.30
C ASP A 48 -17.75 27.24 -0.28
N SER A 49 -16.47 27.00 0.03
CA SER A 49 -15.73 25.71 0.02
C SER A 49 -14.97 25.26 -1.24
N PHE A 50 -14.38 26.18 -2.02
CA PHE A 50 -13.41 25.76 -3.05
C PHE A 50 -12.01 25.57 -2.46
N ASP A 51 -11.69 24.34 -2.03
CA ASP A 51 -10.37 23.95 -1.54
C ASP A 51 -9.35 23.90 -2.67
N MET A 52 -8.66 25.02 -2.89
CA MET A 52 -7.58 25.19 -3.86
C MET A 52 -6.33 24.33 -3.56
N SER A 53 -6.28 23.62 -2.41
CA SER A 53 -5.12 22.81 -2.00
C SER A 53 -5.11 21.39 -2.55
N LYS A 54 -6.22 20.89 -3.11
CA LYS A 54 -6.25 19.55 -3.71
C LYS A 54 -5.49 19.54 -5.03
N ASN A 55 -4.37 18.82 -5.05
CA ASN A 55 -3.55 18.61 -6.23
C ASN A 55 -4.36 17.82 -7.29
N TYR A 56 -4.92 18.54 -8.26
CA TYR A 56 -5.75 18.00 -9.34
C TYR A 56 -5.05 16.89 -10.14
N ASN A 57 -3.71 16.89 -10.18
CA ASN A 57 -2.90 15.88 -10.86
C ASN A 57 -3.10 14.45 -10.30
N ASP A 58 -3.58 14.31 -9.07
CA ASP A 58 -3.81 13.00 -8.45
C ASP A 58 -5.20 12.42 -8.81
N GLN A 59 -6.11 13.23 -9.35
CA GLN A 59 -7.51 12.85 -9.58
C GLN A 59 -7.84 12.53 -11.04
N VAL A 60 -7.21 13.20 -12.01
CA VAL A 60 -7.43 12.97 -13.45
C VAL A 60 -6.29 12.18 -14.06
N THR A 61 -6.60 10.97 -14.55
CA THR A 61 -5.65 10.11 -15.25
C THR A 61 -5.75 10.28 -16.77
N LEU A 62 -4.70 9.87 -17.51
CA LEU A 62 -4.75 9.78 -18.98
C LEU A 62 -5.88 8.89 -19.49
N ASN A 63 -6.26 7.88 -18.70
CA ASN A 63 -7.38 7.01 -19.01
C ASN A 63 -8.72 7.76 -18.93
N ASP A 64 -8.89 8.69 -17.99
CA ASP A 64 -10.10 9.52 -17.90
C ASP A 64 -10.20 10.47 -19.10
N ILE A 65 -9.08 11.06 -19.52
CA ILE A 65 -9.00 11.88 -20.74
C ILE A 65 -9.34 11.04 -21.98
N SER A 66 -8.80 9.82 -22.08
CA SER A 66 -9.11 8.90 -23.17
C SER A 66 -10.59 8.52 -23.20
N ASP A 67 -11.23 8.32 -22.04
CA ASP A 67 -12.65 8.00 -21.94
C ASP A 67 -13.50 9.18 -22.46
N ILE A 68 -13.19 10.42 -22.06
CA ILE A 68 -13.88 11.62 -22.57
C ILE A 68 -13.65 11.80 -24.08
N PHE A 69 -12.44 11.54 -24.57
CA PHE A 69 -12.16 11.63 -26.01
C PHE A 69 -13.02 10.64 -26.80
N GLU A 70 -13.19 9.41 -26.29
CA GLU A 70 -14.06 8.42 -26.91
C GLU A 70 -15.53 8.86 -26.87
N LEU A 71 -15.99 9.51 -25.79
CA LEU A 71 -17.32 10.12 -25.75
C LEU A 71 -17.50 11.21 -26.80
N CYS A 72 -16.50 12.08 -26.99
CA CYS A 72 -16.54 13.12 -28.01
C CYS A 72 -16.66 12.56 -29.44
N LYS A 73 -16.05 11.40 -29.72
CA LYS A 73 -16.20 10.71 -31.01
C LYS A 73 -17.62 10.21 -31.24
N ASN A 74 -18.21 9.61 -30.20
CA ASN A 74 -19.55 9.03 -30.28
C ASN A 74 -20.63 10.10 -30.26
N ASN A 75 -20.40 11.20 -29.54
CA ASN A 75 -21.31 12.33 -29.44
C ASN A 75 -20.51 13.62 -29.21
N SER A 76 -20.40 14.45 -30.23
CA SER A 76 -19.69 15.73 -30.13
C SER A 76 -20.58 16.80 -29.47
N SER A 77 -20.82 16.66 -28.17
CA SER A 77 -21.50 17.71 -27.40
C SER A 77 -20.51 18.82 -27.01
N TYR A 78 -21.00 20.05 -27.02
CA TYR A 78 -20.24 21.21 -26.56
C TYR A 78 -19.69 21.02 -25.14
N LYS A 79 -20.46 20.34 -24.27
CA LYS A 79 -20.07 19.97 -22.91
C LYS A 79 -18.86 19.02 -22.92
N PHE A 80 -18.90 17.93 -23.68
CA PHE A 80 -17.83 16.92 -23.66
C PHE A 80 -16.52 17.47 -24.22
N ILE A 81 -16.58 18.24 -25.30
CA ILE A 81 -15.38 18.87 -25.89
C ILE A 81 -14.76 19.86 -24.90
N SER A 82 -15.58 20.67 -24.22
CA SER A 82 -15.09 21.61 -23.21
C SER A 82 -14.43 20.89 -22.04
N VAL A 83 -15.05 19.82 -21.53
CA VAL A 83 -14.49 18.99 -20.44
C VAL A 83 -13.19 18.31 -20.87
N LEU A 84 -13.11 17.79 -22.11
CA LEU A 84 -11.90 17.18 -22.65
C LEU A 84 -10.72 18.15 -22.65
N LEU A 85 -10.95 19.36 -23.20
CA LEU A 85 -9.94 20.40 -23.29
C LEU A 85 -9.47 20.82 -21.90
N TYR A 86 -10.42 21.03 -20.98
CA TYR A 86 -10.12 21.35 -19.60
C TYR A 86 -9.24 20.28 -18.92
N MET A 87 -9.66 19.01 -18.97
CA MET A 87 -8.90 17.90 -18.37
C MET A 87 -7.50 17.78 -18.96
N SER A 88 -7.36 17.99 -20.28
CA SER A 88 -6.07 17.95 -20.96
C SER A 88 -5.15 19.08 -20.49
N LEU A 89 -5.65 20.32 -20.44
CA LEU A 89 -4.87 21.48 -19.98
C LEU A 89 -4.41 21.30 -18.53
N ARG A 90 -5.31 20.84 -17.65
CA ARG A 90 -4.97 20.60 -16.25
C ARG A 90 -3.98 19.46 -16.08
N HIS A 91 -4.05 18.40 -16.89
CA HIS A 91 -3.07 17.32 -16.91
C HIS A 91 -1.66 17.82 -17.29
N PHE A 92 -1.58 18.80 -18.19
CA PHE A 92 -0.33 19.50 -18.52
C PHE A 92 0.06 20.62 -17.53
N LYS A 93 -0.56 20.64 -16.34
CA LYS A 93 -0.27 21.58 -15.25
C LYS A 93 -0.48 23.06 -15.62
N ILE A 94 -1.33 23.35 -16.60
CA ILE A 94 -1.73 24.72 -16.91
C ILE A 94 -2.53 25.27 -15.72
N THR A 95 -2.25 26.52 -15.34
CA THR A 95 -2.88 27.15 -14.18
C THR A 95 -4.39 27.30 -14.40
N TRP A 96 -5.16 27.36 -13.31
CA TRP A 96 -6.61 27.51 -13.41
C TRP A 96 -7.01 28.80 -14.15
N ARG A 97 -6.27 29.90 -13.89
CA ARG A 97 -6.46 31.19 -14.54
C ARG A 97 -6.20 31.11 -16.04
N ASP A 98 -5.11 30.47 -16.45
CA ASP A 98 -4.76 30.34 -17.86
C ASP A 98 -5.73 29.41 -18.59
N CYS A 99 -6.19 28.35 -17.93
CA CYS A 99 -7.26 27.50 -18.45
C CYS A 99 -8.54 28.32 -18.68
N ASP A 100 -8.99 29.11 -17.70
CA ASP A 100 -10.23 29.86 -17.83
C ASP A 100 -10.16 30.92 -18.94
N LEU A 101 -9.03 31.63 -19.05
CA LEU A 101 -8.77 32.58 -20.14
C LEU A 101 -8.81 31.89 -21.51
N PHE A 102 -8.10 30.77 -21.66
CA PHE A 102 -8.09 30.00 -22.90
C PHE A 102 -9.49 29.50 -23.27
N MET A 103 -10.21 28.91 -22.31
CA MET A 103 -11.56 28.38 -22.51
C MET A 103 -12.53 29.48 -22.91
N LYS A 104 -12.45 30.67 -22.29
CA LYS A 104 -13.25 31.84 -22.64
C LYS A 104 -12.95 32.35 -24.06
N GLU A 105 -11.68 32.38 -24.46
CA GLU A 105 -11.26 32.85 -25.79
C GLU A 105 -11.81 31.97 -26.93
N ILE A 106 -11.85 30.66 -26.74
CA ILE A 106 -12.40 29.71 -27.73
C ILE A 106 -13.92 29.54 -27.61
N GLY A 107 -14.55 30.24 -26.66
CA GLY A 107 -15.99 30.14 -26.40
C GLY A 107 -16.43 28.78 -25.86
N ALA A 108 -15.58 28.09 -25.09
CA ALA A 108 -15.90 26.85 -24.37
C ALA A 108 -16.55 27.14 -23.00
N LEU A 109 -16.98 26.09 -22.28
CA LEU A 109 -17.48 26.23 -20.92
C LEU A 109 -16.41 26.80 -19.99
N SER A 110 -16.79 27.60 -18.98
CA SER A 110 -15.85 28.12 -17.98
C SER A 110 -15.10 27.00 -17.26
N SER A 111 -13.89 27.29 -16.76
CA SER A 111 -13.08 26.32 -16.00
C SER A 111 -13.82 25.79 -14.78
N GLN A 112 -14.62 26.63 -14.11
CA GLN A 112 -15.46 26.22 -12.98
C GLN A 112 -16.53 25.20 -13.40
N THR A 113 -17.20 25.44 -14.53
CA THR A 113 -18.22 24.53 -15.05
C THR A 113 -17.60 23.22 -15.51
N CYS A 114 -16.45 23.27 -16.20
CA CYS A 114 -15.71 22.09 -16.61
C CYS A 114 -15.21 21.28 -15.43
N GLN A 115 -14.74 21.93 -14.36
CA GLN A 115 -14.36 21.27 -13.12
C GLN A 115 -15.53 20.49 -12.52
N LYS A 116 -16.69 21.13 -12.34
CA LYS A 116 -17.89 20.47 -11.81
C LYS A 116 -18.24 19.20 -12.61
N TRP A 117 -18.22 19.30 -13.94
CA TRP A 117 -18.50 18.14 -14.79
C TRP A 117 -17.41 17.07 -14.74
N THR A 118 -16.16 17.47 -14.57
CA THR A 118 -15.04 16.56 -14.34
C THR A 118 -15.23 15.79 -13.03
N ASP A 119 -15.63 16.47 -11.95
CA ASP A 119 -15.88 15.84 -10.65
C ASP A 119 -17.04 14.84 -10.73
N ILE A 120 -18.12 15.18 -11.43
CA ILE A 120 -19.25 14.28 -11.69
C ILE A 120 -18.79 13.06 -12.50
N PHE A 121 -17.97 13.27 -13.53
CA PHE A 121 -17.44 12.19 -14.37
C PHE A 121 -16.54 11.23 -13.58
N ILE A 122 -15.65 11.75 -12.74
CA ILE A 122 -14.69 10.97 -11.95
C ILE A 122 -15.37 10.26 -10.78
N SER A 123 -16.32 10.91 -10.10
CA SER A 123 -17.07 10.32 -8.98
C SER A 123 -17.94 9.11 -9.38
N GLY A 124 -18.18 8.96 -10.69
CA GLY A 124 -18.89 7.83 -11.26
C GLY A 124 -20.38 8.07 -11.48
N ASP A 125 -20.88 9.30 -11.32
CA ASP A 125 -22.25 9.66 -11.71
C ASP A 125 -22.32 9.96 -13.22
N PHE A 126 -22.09 8.89 -13.99
CA PHE A 126 -22.01 8.98 -15.45
C PHE A 126 -23.35 9.37 -16.08
N ASN A 127 -24.47 8.98 -15.48
CA ASN A 127 -25.80 9.34 -15.98
C ASN A 127 -26.04 10.85 -15.86
N GLN A 128 -25.67 11.46 -14.73
CA GLN A 128 -25.71 12.91 -14.58
C GLN A 128 -24.74 13.60 -15.55
N PHE A 129 -23.56 13.04 -15.78
CA PHE A 129 -22.61 13.60 -16.73
C PHE A 129 -23.15 13.58 -18.17
N CYS A 130 -23.78 12.49 -18.60
CA CYS A 130 -24.25 12.32 -19.97
C CYS A 130 -25.58 13.04 -20.26
N THR A 131 -26.41 13.29 -19.25
CA THR A 131 -27.66 14.06 -19.44
C THR A 131 -27.33 15.51 -19.76
N ASP A 132 -27.53 15.89 -21.02
CA ASP A 132 -27.68 17.28 -21.42
C ASP A 132 -29.18 17.51 -21.54
N ASN A 133 -29.76 18.44 -20.76
CA ASN A 133 -31.21 18.72 -20.74
C ASN A 133 -31.73 19.32 -22.08
N ARG A 134 -30.98 19.11 -23.16
CA ARG A 134 -31.19 19.61 -24.52
C ARG A 134 -31.35 18.38 -25.39
N GLY A 135 -32.59 18.02 -25.71
CA GLY A 135 -32.98 16.80 -26.44
C GLY A 135 -32.43 16.70 -27.86
N GLY A 136 -31.13 16.40 -27.99
CA GLY A 136 -30.49 16.03 -29.24
C GLY A 136 -30.89 14.61 -29.68
N LYS A 137 -30.74 14.33 -30.99
CA LYS A 137 -30.89 12.97 -31.53
C LYS A 137 -29.91 12.04 -30.83
N HIS A 138 -30.44 11.07 -30.09
CA HIS A 138 -29.66 9.92 -29.62
C HIS A 138 -29.15 9.18 -30.86
N ILE A 139 -27.85 8.89 -30.89
CA ILE A 139 -27.31 7.87 -31.79
C ILE A 139 -27.65 6.53 -31.14
N ASP A 140 -28.18 5.60 -31.91
CA ASP A 140 -28.54 4.27 -31.43
C ASP A 140 -27.30 3.64 -30.75
N ASP A 141 -27.41 3.34 -29.45
CA ASP A 141 -26.33 2.65 -28.74
C ASP A 141 -26.13 1.25 -29.33
N PHE A 142 -24.89 0.77 -29.36
CA PHE A 142 -24.55 -0.58 -29.85
C PHE A 142 -25.47 -1.66 -29.25
N TYR A 143 -25.78 -1.54 -27.97
CA TYR A 143 -26.64 -2.49 -27.26
C TYR A 143 -28.14 -2.33 -27.56
N GLU A 144 -28.60 -1.22 -28.16
CA GLU A 144 -29.99 -1.13 -28.64
C GLU A 144 -30.28 -2.18 -29.71
N GLY A 145 -29.27 -2.53 -30.52
CA GLY A 145 -29.36 -3.65 -31.47
C GLY A 145 -29.19 -5.04 -30.84
N PHE A 146 -28.67 -5.11 -29.61
CA PHE A 146 -28.32 -6.37 -28.93
C PHE A 146 -28.56 -6.28 -27.40
N PRO A 147 -29.82 -6.11 -26.93
CA PRO A 147 -30.10 -5.90 -25.51
C PRO A 147 -29.73 -7.12 -24.63
N ASP A 148 -29.90 -8.34 -25.14
CA ASP A 148 -29.52 -9.56 -24.43
C ASP A 148 -27.99 -9.65 -24.24
N LEU A 149 -27.22 -9.18 -25.24
CA LEU A 149 -25.76 -9.11 -25.15
C LEU A 149 -25.32 -8.11 -24.06
N GLU A 150 -26.03 -7.00 -23.89
CA GLU A 150 -25.76 -6.05 -22.81
C GLU A 150 -25.92 -6.70 -21.44
N LEU A 151 -27.02 -7.44 -21.25
CA LEU A 151 -27.31 -8.12 -20.01
C LEU A 151 -26.24 -9.18 -19.69
N GLU A 152 -25.86 -10.00 -20.67
CA GLU A 152 -24.79 -11.00 -20.52
C GLU A 152 -23.43 -10.35 -20.20
N ALA A 153 -23.07 -9.27 -20.91
CA ALA A 153 -21.82 -8.55 -20.71
C ALA A 153 -21.74 -7.91 -19.31
N LYS A 154 -22.85 -7.34 -18.84
CA LYS A 154 -22.95 -6.79 -17.48
C LYS A 154 -22.82 -7.89 -16.42
N LEU A 155 -23.50 -9.03 -16.59
CA LEU A 155 -23.39 -10.17 -15.67
C LEU A 155 -21.97 -10.73 -15.63
N PHE A 156 -21.31 -10.87 -16.78
CA PHE A 156 -19.91 -11.25 -16.87
C PHE A 156 -18.99 -10.30 -16.08
N ALA A 157 -19.16 -8.99 -16.25
CA ALA A 157 -18.37 -7.99 -15.53
C ALA A 157 -18.60 -8.06 -14.00
N VAL A 158 -19.86 -8.21 -13.56
CA VAL A 158 -20.19 -8.36 -12.13
C VAL A 158 -19.50 -9.59 -11.53
N GLU A 159 -19.57 -10.73 -12.22
CA GLU A 159 -18.97 -11.96 -11.73
C GLU A 159 -17.44 -11.88 -11.69
N ARG A 160 -16.82 -11.32 -12.72
CA ARG A 160 -15.36 -11.13 -12.76
C ARG A 160 -14.87 -10.18 -11.65
N CYS A 161 -15.62 -9.13 -11.32
CA CYS A 161 -15.28 -8.21 -10.22
C CYS A 161 -15.42 -8.84 -8.83
N ARG A 162 -16.21 -9.91 -8.67
CA ARG A 162 -16.34 -10.67 -7.41
C ARG A 162 -15.17 -11.62 -7.15
N ASN A 163 -14.33 -11.87 -8.14
CA ASN A 163 -13.17 -12.76 -7.98
C ASN A 163 -12.06 -12.10 -7.15
N LYS A 164 -11.45 -12.90 -6.26
CA LYS A 164 -10.34 -12.47 -5.41
C LYS A 164 -9.04 -12.17 -6.18
N SER A 165 -8.92 -12.70 -7.40
CA SER A 165 -7.76 -12.49 -8.28
C SER A 165 -7.62 -11.03 -8.72
N ALA A 166 -8.72 -10.27 -8.77
CA ALA A 166 -8.73 -8.85 -9.12
C ALA A 166 -8.05 -8.52 -10.47
N ASP A 167 -8.07 -9.46 -11.42
CA ASP A 167 -7.39 -9.40 -12.72
C ASP A 167 -8.27 -8.90 -13.86
N PHE A 168 -9.54 -8.59 -13.59
CA PHE A 168 -10.51 -8.16 -14.59
C PHE A 168 -10.19 -6.76 -15.17
N THR A 169 -10.16 -6.69 -16.50
CA THR A 169 -9.91 -5.47 -17.26
C THR A 169 -11.01 -5.20 -18.29
N ALA A 170 -11.04 -3.99 -18.85
CA ALA A 170 -11.93 -3.69 -19.98
C ALA A 170 -11.59 -4.48 -21.26
N TRP A 171 -10.35 -4.99 -21.37
CA TRP A 171 -9.98 -5.91 -22.45
C TRP A 171 -10.75 -7.22 -22.34
N ASP A 172 -10.90 -7.77 -21.12
CA ASP A 172 -11.67 -9.00 -20.89
C ASP A 172 -13.13 -8.82 -21.32
N LEU A 173 -13.71 -7.64 -21.02
CA LEU A 173 -15.06 -7.31 -21.44
C LEU A 173 -15.17 -7.18 -22.97
N ALA A 174 -14.24 -6.47 -23.62
CA ALA A 174 -14.22 -6.34 -25.07
C ALA A 174 -14.11 -7.70 -25.77
N ASN A 175 -13.25 -8.59 -25.25
CA ASN A 175 -13.11 -9.94 -25.77
C ASN A 175 -14.39 -10.79 -25.57
N PHE A 176 -15.04 -10.69 -24.41
CA PHE A 176 -16.32 -11.37 -24.16
C PHE A 176 -17.43 -10.89 -25.11
N VAL A 177 -17.61 -9.57 -25.24
CA VAL A 177 -18.63 -8.96 -26.11
C VAL A 177 -18.40 -9.36 -27.56
N ASP A 178 -17.15 -9.34 -28.01
CA ASP A 178 -16.78 -9.72 -29.37
C ASP A 178 -17.09 -11.18 -29.68
N GLN A 179 -16.69 -12.12 -28.80
CA GLN A 179 -17.02 -13.53 -28.94
C GLN A 179 -18.54 -13.75 -29.02
N LYS A 180 -19.29 -13.15 -28.09
CA LYS A 180 -20.75 -13.29 -28.05
C LYS A 180 -21.45 -12.68 -29.25
N TYR A 181 -20.98 -11.55 -29.76
CA TYR A 181 -21.52 -10.93 -30.96
C TYR A 181 -21.45 -11.88 -32.17
N TYR A 182 -20.30 -12.51 -32.41
CA TYR A 182 -20.15 -13.46 -33.52
C TYR A 182 -20.91 -14.77 -33.29
N GLU A 183 -21.03 -15.22 -32.03
CA GLU A 183 -21.90 -16.36 -31.67
C GLU A 183 -23.37 -16.11 -32.01
N ILE A 184 -23.88 -14.90 -31.74
CA ILE A 184 -25.30 -14.53 -31.94
C ILE A 184 -25.57 -14.26 -33.43
N THR A 185 -24.72 -13.47 -34.08
CA THR A 185 -24.91 -13.05 -35.48
C THR A 185 -24.58 -14.12 -36.51
N LYS A 186 -23.84 -15.18 -36.11
CA LYS A 186 -23.30 -16.22 -36.99
C LYS A 186 -22.38 -15.69 -38.10
N ILE A 187 -21.89 -14.47 -37.96
CA ILE A 187 -20.89 -13.89 -38.86
C ILE A 187 -19.52 -14.50 -38.53
N THR A 188 -18.73 -14.78 -39.56
CA THR A 188 -17.34 -15.23 -39.36
C THR A 188 -16.44 -14.03 -39.11
N LYS A 189 -15.73 -14.02 -37.99
CA LYS A 189 -14.75 -12.97 -37.67
C LYS A 189 -13.52 -13.06 -38.60
N ASP A 190 -13.13 -11.94 -39.20
CA ASP A 190 -11.83 -11.82 -39.85
C ASP A 190 -10.72 -11.81 -38.79
N LYS A 191 -9.64 -12.58 -39.01
CA LYS A 191 -8.50 -12.68 -38.09
C LYS A 191 -7.83 -11.34 -37.80
N ASN A 192 -7.96 -10.38 -38.71
CA ASN A 192 -7.39 -9.04 -38.56
C ASN A 192 -8.40 -7.98 -38.10
N ALA A 193 -9.65 -8.37 -37.82
CA ALA A 193 -10.66 -7.42 -37.36
C ALA A 193 -10.42 -7.00 -35.90
N ASN A 194 -10.58 -5.70 -35.66
CA ASN A 194 -10.67 -5.15 -34.31
C ASN A 194 -11.89 -5.71 -33.56
N PHE A 195 -11.93 -5.52 -32.24
CA PHE A 195 -13.12 -5.86 -31.47
C PHE A 195 -14.35 -5.12 -32.00
N VAL A 196 -15.48 -5.83 -32.07
CA VAL A 196 -16.79 -5.25 -32.43
C VAL A 196 -17.15 -4.08 -31.51
N ARG A 197 -16.73 -4.16 -30.24
CA ARG A 197 -16.76 -3.05 -29.29
C ARG A 197 -15.35 -2.81 -28.73
N SER A 198 -14.82 -1.60 -28.91
CA SER A 198 -13.44 -1.27 -28.52
C SER A 198 -13.23 -1.38 -27.01
N ILE A 199 -11.97 -1.56 -26.57
CA ILE A 199 -11.61 -1.57 -25.15
C ILE A 199 -12.06 -0.27 -24.47
N GLN A 200 -11.89 0.87 -25.14
CA GLN A 200 -12.31 2.19 -24.68
C GLN A 200 -13.84 2.28 -24.53
N SER A 201 -14.60 1.78 -25.51
CA SER A 201 -16.07 1.70 -25.40
C SER A 201 -16.51 0.80 -24.26
N CYS A 202 -15.84 -0.33 -24.04
CA CYS A 202 -16.12 -1.20 -22.90
C CYS A 202 -15.78 -0.57 -21.55
N ARG A 203 -14.76 0.31 -21.45
CA ARG A 203 -14.52 1.11 -20.24
C ARG A 203 -15.70 2.06 -19.94
N LEU A 204 -16.24 2.68 -20.98
CA LEU A 204 -17.42 3.55 -20.86
C LEU A 204 -18.67 2.76 -20.46
N ASP A 205 -18.87 1.55 -21.01
CA ASP A 205 -19.96 0.66 -20.60
C ASP A 205 -19.90 0.34 -19.10
N LEU A 206 -18.71 -0.02 -18.61
CA LEU A 206 -18.50 -0.30 -17.19
C LEU A 206 -18.91 0.90 -16.34
N ARG A 207 -18.49 2.13 -16.71
CA ARG A 207 -18.93 3.35 -16.00
C ARG A 207 -20.45 3.53 -16.07
N ARG A 208 -21.05 3.36 -17.25
CA ARG A 208 -22.51 3.47 -17.45
C ARG A 208 -23.28 2.47 -16.60
N TRP A 209 -22.76 1.26 -16.44
CA TRP A 209 -23.37 0.21 -15.62
C TRP A 209 -23.14 0.41 -14.12
N GLY A 210 -22.42 1.46 -13.70
CA GLY A 210 -22.18 1.80 -12.29
C GLY A 210 -20.89 1.22 -11.71
N PHE A 211 -19.97 0.73 -12.55
CA PHE A 211 -18.65 0.30 -12.10
C PHE A 211 -17.70 1.50 -11.96
N ARG A 212 -16.76 1.40 -11.02
CA ARG A 212 -15.70 2.40 -10.80
C ARG A 212 -14.34 1.75 -10.82
N PHE A 213 -13.36 2.40 -11.44
CA PHE A 213 -11.97 1.93 -11.43
C PHE A 213 -11.22 2.58 -10.26
N ASP A 214 -11.16 1.90 -9.13
CA ASP A 214 -10.70 2.48 -7.87
C ASP A 214 -9.89 1.49 -7.02
N SER A 215 -9.17 2.03 -6.04
CA SER A 215 -8.38 1.27 -5.06
C SER A 215 -9.31 0.58 -4.06
N ASN A 216 -9.10 -0.71 -3.80
CA ASN A 216 -9.84 -1.37 -2.74
C ASN A 216 -9.36 -0.89 -1.36
N THR A 217 -10.16 -0.07 -0.70
CA THR A 217 -9.87 0.46 0.64
C THR A 217 -10.33 -0.45 1.78
N LYS A 218 -11.00 -1.58 1.49
CA LYS A 218 -11.42 -2.52 2.54
C LYS A 218 -10.20 -3.14 3.21
N ARG A 219 -9.98 -2.78 4.46
CA ARG A 219 -8.95 -3.36 5.33
C ARG A 219 -9.54 -4.56 6.08
N PRO A 220 -8.88 -5.73 6.07
CA PRO A 220 -9.38 -6.91 6.78
C PRO A 220 -9.19 -6.85 8.31
N TYR A 221 -8.42 -5.90 8.82
CA TYR A 221 -7.93 -5.88 10.20
C TYR A 221 -8.64 -4.86 11.10
N PHE A 222 -9.98 -4.80 11.11
CA PHE A 222 -10.68 -3.86 12.02
C PHE A 222 -11.13 -4.50 13.34
N GLU A 223 -11.35 -5.82 13.36
CA GLU A 223 -11.92 -6.50 14.53
C GLU A 223 -10.86 -6.73 15.62
N GLY A 224 -10.69 -5.75 16.50
CA GLY A 224 -9.91 -5.89 17.74
C GLY A 224 -9.15 -4.65 18.17
N HIS A 225 -8.77 -3.77 17.25
CA HIS A 225 -7.93 -2.60 17.55
C HIS A 225 -8.62 -1.53 18.41
N GLU A 226 -9.94 -1.47 18.36
CA GLU A 226 -10.78 -0.51 19.08
C GLU A 226 -11.32 -1.08 20.40
N ARG A 227 -10.86 -2.26 20.83
CA ARG A 227 -11.23 -2.79 22.15
C ARG A 227 -10.65 -1.89 23.24
N PRO A 228 -11.40 -1.59 24.33
CA PRO A 228 -10.95 -0.66 25.36
C PRO A 228 -9.56 -0.98 25.92
N GLU A 229 -9.26 -2.25 26.18
CA GLU A 229 -7.96 -2.68 26.69
C GLU A 229 -6.80 -2.43 25.72
N ILE A 230 -7.05 -2.56 24.41
CA ILE A 230 -6.06 -2.30 23.35
C ILE A 230 -5.84 -0.80 23.19
N VAL A 231 -6.90 0.00 23.27
CA VAL A 231 -6.81 1.47 23.26
C VAL A 231 -6.00 1.96 24.45
N THR A 232 -6.27 1.49 25.67
CA THR A 232 -5.50 1.84 26.86
C THR A 232 -4.03 1.45 26.74
N HIS A 233 -3.72 0.30 26.16
CA HIS A 233 -2.33 -0.11 25.92
C HIS A 233 -1.62 0.82 24.93
N ARG A 234 -2.28 1.19 23.82
CA ARG A 234 -1.74 2.15 22.83
C ARG A 234 -1.50 3.53 23.45
N GLU A 235 -2.43 4.03 24.25
CA GLU A 235 -2.28 5.30 24.97
C GLU A 235 -1.07 5.27 25.91
N THR A 236 -0.85 4.15 26.61
CA THR A 236 0.30 3.96 27.48
C THR A 236 1.62 3.98 26.70
N LEU A 237 1.66 3.31 25.55
CA LEU A 237 2.83 3.31 24.67
C LEU A 237 3.14 4.72 24.12
N ILE A 238 2.12 5.44 23.67
CA ILE A 238 2.29 6.83 23.18
C ILE A 238 2.81 7.73 24.31
N LYS A 239 2.25 7.59 25.52
CA LYS A 239 2.68 8.35 26.69
C LYS A 239 4.16 8.13 27.00
N TYR A 240 4.65 6.89 26.92
CA TYR A 240 6.07 6.57 27.09
C TYR A 240 6.97 7.38 26.14
N PHE A 241 6.62 7.44 24.84
CA PHE A 241 7.42 8.20 23.86
C PHE A 241 7.32 9.71 24.09
N LEU A 242 6.15 10.23 24.45
CA LEU A 242 5.98 11.66 24.72
C LEU A 242 6.77 12.11 25.95
N GLU A 243 6.80 11.31 27.02
CA GLU A 243 7.56 11.59 28.24
C GLU A 243 9.08 11.54 28.01
N LYS A 244 9.53 10.70 27.06
CA LYS A 244 10.95 10.55 26.70
C LYS A 244 11.37 11.30 25.45
N LYS A 245 10.51 12.13 24.85
CA LYS A 245 10.77 12.78 23.55
C LYS A 245 12.12 13.52 23.49
N ASP A 246 12.56 14.09 24.60
CA ASP A 246 13.81 14.87 24.69
C ASP A 246 15.08 14.00 24.76
N HIS A 247 14.93 12.67 24.90
CA HIS A 247 16.01 11.69 24.82
C HIS A 247 16.23 11.17 23.39
N PHE A 248 15.26 11.33 22.49
CA PHE A 248 15.33 10.77 21.15
C PHE A 248 15.72 11.82 20.10
N TYR A 249 16.31 11.34 19.01
CA TYR A 249 16.41 12.11 17.78
C TYR A 249 15.01 12.21 17.16
N THR A 250 14.64 13.39 16.69
CA THR A 250 13.37 13.61 15.98
C THR A 250 13.60 14.48 14.74
N ILE A 251 12.56 14.67 13.95
CA ILE A 251 12.61 15.45 12.71
C ILE A 251 11.60 16.59 12.84
N SER A 252 11.96 17.80 12.38
CA SER A 252 11.07 18.95 12.38
C SER A 252 9.91 18.77 11.38
N ASN A 253 8.76 19.37 11.67
CA ASN A 253 7.55 19.26 10.85
C ASN A 253 7.49 20.28 9.70
N ASP A 254 8.63 20.84 9.29
CA ASP A 254 8.71 21.88 8.27
C ASP A 254 8.78 21.28 6.85
N GLU A 255 8.52 22.09 5.80
CA GLU A 255 8.65 21.66 4.40
C GLU A 255 10.03 21.07 4.07
N ASN A 256 11.06 21.52 4.79
CA ASN A 256 12.42 20.98 4.75
C ASN A 256 12.76 20.39 6.12
N PRO A 257 12.43 19.11 6.37
CA PRO A 257 12.62 18.48 7.68
C PRO A 257 14.08 18.48 8.12
N LEU A 258 14.35 18.98 9.33
CA LEU A 258 15.69 18.97 9.95
C LEU A 258 15.74 18.05 11.17
N TRP A 259 16.89 17.44 11.42
CA TRP A 259 17.11 16.66 12.64
C TRP A 259 17.12 17.54 13.88
N ILE A 260 16.34 17.15 14.87
CA ILE A 260 16.31 17.70 16.21
C ILE A 260 17.10 16.73 17.10
N LEU A 261 18.18 17.23 17.69
CA LEU A 261 19.04 16.45 18.58
C LEU A 261 18.40 16.33 19.97
N PRO A 262 18.61 15.21 20.67
CA PRO A 262 18.18 15.07 22.06
C PRO A 262 18.87 16.12 22.95
N SER A 263 18.13 16.65 23.92
CA SER A 263 18.60 17.72 24.82
C SER A 263 19.10 17.20 26.17
N LYS A 264 18.99 15.89 26.41
CA LYS A 264 19.38 15.22 27.66
C LYS A 264 20.75 14.57 27.54
N ASP A 265 21.46 14.50 28.68
CA ASP A 265 22.80 13.90 28.79
C ASP A 265 22.83 12.38 28.54
N SER A 266 21.67 11.73 28.48
CA SER A 266 21.50 10.31 28.18
C SER A 266 20.65 10.10 26.91
N PRO A 267 21.21 10.39 25.71
CA PRO A 267 20.48 10.22 24.46
C PRO A 267 20.18 8.74 24.20
N SER A 268 19.07 8.49 23.53
CA SER A 268 18.62 7.17 23.13
C SER A 268 18.48 7.10 21.60
N VAL A 269 18.93 6.00 21.01
CA VAL A 269 18.68 5.67 19.61
C VAL A 269 17.52 4.69 19.55
N LEU A 270 16.47 5.07 18.82
CA LEU A 270 15.36 4.17 18.51
C LEU A 270 15.71 3.34 17.28
N ILE A 271 15.57 2.03 17.41
CA ILE A 271 15.68 1.07 16.31
C ILE A 271 14.32 0.41 16.13
N PHE A 272 13.75 0.48 14.94
CA PHE A 272 12.49 -0.16 14.58
C PHE A 272 12.78 -1.38 13.74
N HIS A 273 12.14 -2.49 14.07
CA HIS A 273 12.29 -3.74 13.35
C HIS A 273 10.93 -4.29 12.92
N ASP A 274 10.87 -4.74 11.66
CA ASP A 274 9.71 -5.39 11.06
C ASP A 274 10.16 -6.29 9.90
N GLU A 275 9.31 -7.25 9.52
CA GLU A 275 9.53 -8.16 8.41
C GLU A 275 8.47 -7.98 7.32
N SER A 276 8.93 -7.73 6.10
CA SER A 276 8.08 -7.49 4.94
C SER A 276 8.22 -8.60 3.91
N THR A 277 7.10 -9.12 3.42
CA THR A 277 7.06 -10.08 2.31
C THR A 277 6.75 -9.38 1.00
N PHE A 278 7.68 -9.41 0.05
CA PHE A 278 7.50 -8.90 -1.30
C PHE A 278 7.15 -10.05 -2.24
N ARG A 279 6.07 -9.94 -3.03
CA ARG A 279 5.68 -10.98 -4.00
C ARG A 279 5.84 -10.49 -5.44
N SER A 280 6.30 -11.37 -6.33
CA SER A 280 6.22 -11.13 -7.77
C SER A 280 4.76 -11.15 -8.21
N GLY A 281 4.35 -10.22 -9.07
CA GLY A 281 2.98 -10.16 -9.58
C GLY A 281 1.96 -9.67 -8.56
N GLU A 282 2.37 -8.80 -7.62
CA GLU A 282 1.41 -8.02 -6.84
C GLU A 282 0.46 -7.28 -7.79
N VAL A 283 -0.83 -7.51 -7.57
CA VAL A 283 -1.90 -6.97 -8.41
C VAL A 283 -2.01 -5.48 -8.13
N SER A 284 -2.27 -4.70 -9.17
CA SER A 284 -2.55 -3.27 -9.01
C SER A 284 -3.62 -3.07 -7.92
N PRO A 285 -3.43 -2.13 -6.99
CA PRO A 285 -4.45 -1.85 -5.98
C PRO A 285 -5.76 -1.35 -6.61
N LYS A 286 -5.70 -0.79 -7.83
CA LYS A 286 -6.84 -0.30 -8.60
C LYS A 286 -7.46 -1.39 -9.46
N ARG A 287 -8.79 -1.50 -9.40
CA ARG A 287 -9.59 -2.45 -10.20
C ARG A 287 -10.99 -1.91 -10.44
N TRP A 288 -11.73 -2.54 -11.34
CA TRP A 288 -13.16 -2.30 -11.48
C TRP A 288 -13.92 -2.84 -10.27
N LEU A 289 -14.73 -1.98 -9.66
CA LEU A 289 -15.55 -2.25 -8.49
C LEU A 289 -17.01 -1.98 -8.83
N PHE A 290 -17.91 -2.84 -8.34
CA PHE A 290 -19.35 -2.67 -8.46
C PHE A 290 -19.97 -2.54 -7.06
N ASN A 291 -20.79 -1.50 -6.83
CA ASN A 291 -21.48 -1.24 -5.56
C ASN A 291 -20.59 -1.28 -4.30
N ASN A 292 -19.33 -0.80 -4.39
CA ASN A 292 -18.34 -0.87 -3.30
C ASN A 292 -18.08 -2.29 -2.75
N ASN A 293 -18.48 -3.32 -3.49
CA ASN A 293 -18.28 -4.71 -3.13
C ASN A 293 -16.99 -5.23 -3.77
N ALA A 294 -15.87 -4.86 -3.17
CA ALA A 294 -14.58 -5.48 -3.47
C ALA A 294 -14.38 -6.72 -2.57
N PRO A 295 -14.07 -7.90 -3.13
CA PRO A 295 -13.54 -9.00 -2.32
C PRO A 295 -12.12 -8.63 -1.82
N PHE A 296 -11.75 -9.14 -0.65
CA PHE A 296 -10.36 -9.05 -0.18
C PHE A 296 -9.41 -9.67 -1.21
N PHE A 297 -8.25 -9.04 -1.40
CA PHE A 297 -7.22 -9.57 -2.28
C PHE A 297 -6.81 -10.97 -1.81
N SER A 298 -6.74 -11.92 -2.73
CA SER A 298 -5.89 -13.08 -2.47
C SER A 298 -4.44 -12.60 -2.46
N LYS A 299 -3.66 -13.02 -1.46
CA LYS A 299 -2.19 -12.89 -1.53
C LYS A 299 -1.74 -13.45 -2.90
N GLY A 300 -0.95 -12.69 -3.65
CA GLY A 300 -0.53 -13.07 -5.00
C GLY A 300 0.15 -14.45 -5.00
N ARG A 301 -0.03 -15.23 -6.07
CA ARG A 301 0.52 -16.60 -6.21
C ARG A 301 1.97 -16.63 -6.71
N GLY A 302 2.60 -15.47 -6.89
CA GLY A 302 3.98 -15.40 -7.38
C GLY A 302 5.01 -15.77 -6.31
N ARG A 303 6.27 -15.88 -6.75
CA ARG A 303 7.43 -16.07 -5.86
C ARG A 303 7.50 -14.93 -4.87
N SER A 304 7.97 -15.21 -3.65
CA SER A 304 8.14 -14.17 -2.64
C SER A 304 9.55 -14.12 -2.08
N VAL A 305 9.91 -12.96 -1.53
CA VAL A 305 11.10 -12.76 -0.72
C VAL A 305 10.63 -12.09 0.56
N MET A 306 11.03 -12.63 1.70
CA MET A 306 10.80 -11.99 2.99
C MET A 306 12.08 -11.25 3.37
N ILE A 307 11.95 -9.99 3.74
CA ILE A 307 13.05 -9.12 4.13
C ILE A 307 12.78 -8.70 5.57
N SER A 308 13.79 -8.84 6.42
CA SER A 308 13.84 -8.33 7.77
C SER A 308 14.84 -7.18 7.80
N ASP A 309 14.46 -6.07 8.41
CA ASP A 309 15.34 -4.89 8.47
C ASP A 309 15.22 -4.13 9.79
N TYR A 310 16.23 -3.30 10.06
CA TYR A 310 16.36 -2.49 11.27
C TYR A 310 16.54 -1.01 10.91
N LEU A 311 15.44 -0.25 11.04
CA LEU A 311 15.44 1.18 10.79
C LEU A 311 15.90 1.96 12.01
N VAL A 312 16.72 2.97 11.81
CA VAL A 312 17.31 3.77 12.91
C VAL A 312 16.84 5.21 12.85
N MET A 313 16.36 5.71 13.99
CA MET A 313 16.08 7.13 14.18
C MET A 313 17.37 7.88 14.56
N HIS A 314 18.24 8.14 13.60
CA HIS A 314 19.50 8.84 13.82
C HIS A 314 20.02 9.56 12.55
N PRO A 315 20.73 10.71 12.66
CA PRO A 315 21.30 11.44 11.52
C PRO A 315 22.29 10.66 10.65
N SER A 316 22.82 9.54 11.13
CA SER A 316 23.74 8.69 10.36
C SER A 316 23.07 7.94 9.21
N GLY A 317 21.74 7.87 9.20
CA GLY A 317 20.98 7.23 8.14
C GLY A 317 19.84 6.35 8.67
N PRO A 318 18.88 6.00 7.80
CA PRO A 318 17.69 5.26 8.19
C PRO A 318 17.97 3.78 8.44
N PHE A 319 19.12 3.23 8.04
CA PHE A 319 19.49 1.83 8.24
C PHE A 319 20.72 1.71 9.13
N LEU A 320 20.76 0.68 9.98
CA LEU A 320 22.00 0.35 10.70
C LEU A 320 23.04 -0.17 9.71
N THR A 321 24.10 0.60 9.50
CA THR A 321 25.24 0.19 8.67
C THR A 321 26.55 0.61 9.34
N LEU A 322 27.48 -0.35 9.43
CA LEU A 322 28.85 -0.08 9.83
C LEU A 322 29.66 0.49 8.67
N SER A 323 30.57 1.41 8.96
CA SER A 323 31.64 1.76 8.03
C SER A 323 32.58 0.58 7.80
N ASP A 324 33.36 0.62 6.71
CA ASP A 324 34.35 -0.43 6.42
C ASP A 324 35.29 -0.67 7.60
N LYS A 325 35.74 0.41 8.25
CA LYS A 325 36.63 0.31 9.41
C LYS A 325 35.97 -0.38 10.61
N GLU A 326 34.74 0.01 10.94
CA GLU A 326 33.98 -0.58 12.04
C GLU A 326 33.67 -2.06 11.77
N TYR A 327 33.32 -2.40 10.52
CA TYR A 327 33.01 -3.77 10.14
C TYR A 327 34.25 -4.68 10.15
N GLN A 328 35.40 -4.19 9.68
CA GLN A 328 36.66 -4.95 9.78
C GLN A 328 37.04 -5.19 11.25
N GLN A 329 36.78 -4.25 12.16
CA GLN A 329 36.96 -4.47 13.59
C GLN A 329 35.96 -5.50 14.14
N ALA A 330 34.72 -5.47 13.67
CA ALA A 330 33.70 -6.44 14.03
C ALA A 330 34.09 -7.86 13.61
N LEU A 331 34.59 -8.04 12.39
CA LEU A 331 35.02 -9.35 11.85
C LEU A 331 36.22 -9.96 12.59
N VAL A 332 37.08 -9.14 13.19
CA VAL A 332 38.17 -9.66 14.02
C VAL A 332 37.64 -10.35 15.29
N LEU A 333 36.56 -9.83 15.87
CA LEU A 333 35.97 -10.38 17.10
C LEU A 333 34.88 -11.43 16.80
N TYR A 334 34.13 -11.23 15.73
CA TYR A 334 33.00 -12.04 15.30
C TYR A 334 33.15 -12.40 13.80
N PRO A 335 34.06 -13.34 13.45
CA PRO A 335 34.28 -13.74 12.06
C PRO A 335 33.00 -14.24 11.36
N GLU A 336 32.08 -14.83 12.12
CA GLU A 336 30.80 -15.35 11.64
C GLU A 336 29.87 -14.25 11.07
N LEU A 337 30.16 -12.97 11.30
CA LEU A 337 29.41 -11.88 10.67
C LEU A 337 29.57 -11.85 9.15
N ALA A 338 30.62 -12.46 8.60
CA ALA A 338 30.82 -12.60 7.16
C ALA A 338 29.98 -13.72 6.53
N ASP A 339 29.45 -14.62 7.35
CA ASP A 339 28.74 -15.81 6.89
C ASP A 339 27.21 -15.58 6.88
N ASP A 340 26.55 -16.24 5.94
CA ASP A 340 25.10 -16.45 5.97
C ASP A 340 24.76 -17.58 6.94
N VAL A 341 23.57 -17.53 7.55
CA VAL A 341 23.11 -18.54 8.51
C VAL A 341 21.90 -19.26 7.91
N ASP A 342 22.04 -20.56 7.66
CA ASP A 342 21.01 -21.42 7.07
C ASP A 342 20.43 -20.82 5.76
N ASP A 343 19.12 -20.54 5.73
CA ASP A 343 18.40 -19.95 4.59
C ASP A 343 18.37 -18.41 4.62
N VAL A 344 19.07 -17.78 5.58
CA VAL A 344 19.11 -16.33 5.78
C VAL A 344 20.33 -15.74 5.11
N THR A 345 20.09 -14.91 4.09
CA THR A 345 21.14 -14.11 3.45
C THR A 345 21.21 -12.72 4.06
N TYR A 346 22.37 -12.34 4.58
CA TYR A 346 22.60 -11.02 5.17
C TYR A 346 23.16 -10.01 4.16
N VAL A 347 22.75 -8.74 4.30
CA VAL A 347 23.42 -7.64 3.61
C VAL A 347 24.69 -7.27 4.39
N GLU A 348 25.81 -7.18 3.68
CA GLU A 348 27.12 -6.87 4.24
C GLU A 348 27.08 -5.61 5.12
N LYS A 349 27.76 -5.63 6.28
CA LYS A 349 27.85 -4.50 7.25
C LYS A 349 26.55 -4.09 7.94
N THR A 350 25.47 -4.86 7.75
CA THR A 350 24.16 -4.59 8.34
C THR A 350 23.59 -5.81 9.06
N ALA A 351 22.48 -5.60 9.78
CA ALA A 351 21.65 -6.68 10.30
C ALA A 351 20.47 -7.03 9.35
N THR A 352 20.35 -6.34 8.21
CA THR A 352 19.32 -6.59 7.20
C THR A 352 19.49 -7.99 6.63
N ALA A 353 18.40 -8.75 6.59
CA ALA A 353 18.39 -10.14 6.17
C ALA A 353 17.25 -10.42 5.18
N SER A 354 17.45 -11.41 4.33
CA SER A 354 16.42 -11.88 3.42
C SER A 354 16.36 -13.39 3.37
N ILE A 355 15.16 -13.92 3.21
CA ILE A 355 14.89 -15.34 2.95
C ILE A 355 14.18 -15.43 1.60
N LYS A 356 14.70 -16.27 0.70
CA LYS A 356 14.05 -16.55 -0.57
C LYS A 356 12.89 -17.51 -0.35
N VAL A 357 11.67 -16.98 -0.38
CA VAL A 357 10.43 -17.76 -0.20
C VAL A 357 10.09 -18.47 -1.51
N GLY A 358 10.75 -19.61 -1.72
CA GLY A 358 10.44 -20.61 -2.75
C GLY A 358 10.20 -22.02 -2.18
N TYR A 359 10.47 -22.20 -0.88
CA TYR A 359 10.37 -23.45 -0.13
C TYR A 359 9.76 -23.21 1.25
N ASP A 360 8.53 -22.67 1.35
CA ASP A 360 7.82 -22.44 2.62
C ASP A 360 8.63 -21.79 3.76
N SER A 361 9.68 -21.04 3.44
CA SER A 361 10.61 -20.50 4.43
C SER A 361 10.17 -19.10 4.86
N TYR A 362 10.05 -18.94 6.18
CA TYR A 362 9.66 -17.73 6.90
C TYR A 362 10.71 -17.46 7.98
N PHE A 363 10.77 -16.24 8.49
CA PHE A 363 11.51 -15.98 9.72
C PHE A 363 10.80 -16.70 10.88
N ASP A 364 11.51 -17.63 11.49
CA ASP A 364 11.13 -18.33 12.71
C ASP A 364 11.86 -17.73 13.92
N ASN A 365 11.59 -18.26 15.13
CA ASN A 365 12.18 -17.74 16.36
C ASN A 365 13.72 -17.81 16.35
N LEU A 366 14.31 -18.82 15.70
CA LEU A 366 15.76 -19.01 15.67
C LEU A 366 16.44 -18.01 14.74
N THR A 367 15.88 -17.83 13.54
CA THR A 367 16.38 -16.87 12.57
C THR A 367 16.19 -15.43 13.05
N ILE A 368 15.09 -15.11 13.73
CA ILE A 368 14.91 -13.81 14.41
C ILE A 368 15.93 -13.62 15.53
N LEU A 369 16.14 -14.62 16.38
CA LEU A 369 17.15 -14.54 17.44
C LEU A 369 18.55 -14.30 16.84
N ALA A 370 18.93 -15.03 15.79
CA ALA A 370 20.20 -14.85 15.10
C ALA A 370 20.36 -13.43 14.52
N GLN A 371 19.29 -12.84 14.00
CA GLN A 371 19.29 -11.44 13.54
C GLN A 371 19.50 -10.45 14.69
N PHE A 372 18.83 -10.64 15.83
CA PHE A 372 19.04 -9.80 17.00
C PHE A 372 20.45 -9.95 17.56
N GLU A 373 21.01 -11.16 17.60
CA GLU A 373 22.40 -11.39 17.98
C GLU A 373 23.36 -10.66 17.03
N ARG A 374 23.12 -10.74 15.72
CA ARG A 374 23.88 -10.00 14.71
C ARG A 374 23.78 -8.49 14.93
N LEU A 375 22.57 -7.96 15.13
CA LEU A 375 22.31 -6.56 15.46
C LEU A 375 23.15 -6.11 16.66
N PHE A 376 23.08 -6.83 17.79
CA PHE A 376 23.79 -6.46 19.01
C PHE A 376 25.31 -6.61 18.89
N LYS A 377 25.81 -7.54 18.07
CA LYS A 377 27.25 -7.62 17.73
C LYS A 377 27.69 -6.38 16.94
N LEU A 378 26.92 -5.98 15.93
CA LEU A 378 27.25 -4.81 15.10
C LEU A 378 27.18 -3.50 15.90
N LEU A 379 26.18 -3.34 16.76
CA LEU A 379 26.00 -2.12 17.58
C LEU A 379 27.21 -1.81 18.48
N GLN A 380 27.97 -2.82 18.90
CA GLN A 380 29.20 -2.62 19.69
C GLN A 380 30.28 -1.81 18.95
N PHE A 381 30.24 -1.81 17.62
CA PHE A 381 31.24 -1.14 16.78
C PHE A 381 30.73 0.16 16.17
N LYS A 382 29.44 0.47 16.27
CA LYS A 382 28.88 1.69 15.71
C LYS A 382 29.30 2.89 16.54
N SER A 383 30.31 3.61 16.08
CA SER A 383 30.98 4.67 16.83
C SER A 383 30.04 5.82 17.19
N GLU A 384 29.10 6.14 16.30
CA GLU A 384 28.10 7.17 16.54
C GLU A 384 27.14 6.84 17.70
N PHE A 385 27.03 5.56 18.11
CA PHE A 385 26.08 5.10 19.14
C PHE A 385 26.73 4.76 20.49
N LYS A 386 28.04 4.94 20.62
CA LYS A 386 28.85 4.48 21.78
C LYS A 386 28.37 5.02 23.13
N HIS A 387 27.69 6.16 23.15
CA HIS A 387 27.23 6.86 24.36
C HIS A 387 25.70 6.95 24.44
N HIS A 388 25.00 6.11 23.69
CA HIS A 388 23.56 6.10 23.62
C HIS A 388 22.97 4.89 24.32
N ASN A 389 21.79 5.07 24.89
CA ASN A 389 20.93 3.94 25.17
C ASN A 389 20.32 3.45 23.85
N ILE A 390 20.19 2.14 23.69
CA ILE A 390 19.52 1.55 22.52
C ILE A 390 18.15 1.05 22.96
N GLU A 391 17.10 1.54 22.30
CA GLU A 391 15.74 1.03 22.48
C GLU A 391 15.27 0.43 21.15
N VAL A 392 15.01 -0.89 21.15
CA VAL A 392 14.52 -1.60 19.97
C VAL A 392 13.01 -1.78 20.08
N ILE A 393 12.29 -1.41 19.03
CA ILE A 393 10.84 -1.44 18.92
C ILE A 393 10.50 -2.49 17.88
N VAL A 394 9.71 -3.47 18.31
CA VAL A 394 9.15 -4.55 17.49
C VAL A 394 7.65 -4.60 17.66
N ASP A 395 6.97 -5.29 16.76
CA ASP A 395 5.58 -5.67 16.98
C ASP A 395 5.47 -6.83 18.01
N ASN A 396 4.23 -7.27 18.27
CA ASN A 396 3.96 -8.38 19.17
C ASN A 396 3.82 -9.72 18.43
N ALA A 397 4.50 -9.91 17.29
CA ALA A 397 4.55 -11.21 16.64
C ALA A 397 5.05 -12.27 17.65
N THR A 398 4.53 -13.49 17.56
CA THR A 398 4.97 -14.57 18.45
C THR A 398 6.49 -14.76 18.35
N THR A 399 7.07 -14.61 17.16
CA THR A 399 8.51 -14.70 16.92
C THR A 399 9.34 -13.70 17.72
N HIS A 400 8.80 -12.50 17.98
CA HIS A 400 9.45 -11.45 18.79
C HIS A 400 9.29 -11.65 20.31
N THR A 401 8.25 -12.37 20.73
CA THR A 401 7.90 -12.53 22.15
C THR A 401 8.18 -13.93 22.69
N ALA A 402 8.53 -14.87 21.80
CA ALA A 402 8.86 -16.24 22.16
C ALA A 402 10.07 -16.28 23.09
N LYS A 403 9.82 -16.69 24.33
CA LYS A 403 10.87 -16.90 25.31
C LYS A 403 11.37 -18.36 25.20
N PRO A 404 12.64 -18.61 24.86
CA PRO A 404 13.20 -19.94 25.06
C PRO A 404 13.18 -20.23 26.56
N TYR A 405 12.52 -21.31 26.97
CA TYR A 405 12.50 -21.70 28.38
C TYR A 405 13.81 -22.40 28.74
N SER A 406 14.48 -21.88 29.77
CA SER A 406 15.72 -22.48 30.26
C SER A 406 15.39 -23.59 31.24
N LEU A 407 16.15 -24.68 31.22
CA LEU A 407 16.12 -25.68 32.29
C LEU A 407 16.46 -25.08 33.67
N SER A 408 17.10 -23.91 33.70
CA SER A 408 17.35 -23.15 34.94
C SER A 408 16.07 -22.51 35.51
N ASP A 409 15.03 -22.34 34.70
CA ASP A 409 13.72 -21.81 35.11
C ASP A 409 12.84 -22.84 35.81
N PHE A 410 13.24 -24.12 35.81
CA PHE A 410 12.53 -25.18 36.48
C PHE A 410 13.24 -25.59 37.78
N GLY A 411 12.46 -25.74 38.84
CA GLY A 411 12.90 -26.42 40.05
C GLY A 411 12.76 -27.94 39.95
N LYS A 412 13.28 -28.65 40.95
CA LYS A 412 13.32 -30.11 40.94
C LYS A 412 11.95 -30.76 41.20
N SER A 413 11.19 -30.18 42.13
CA SER A 413 10.00 -30.79 42.73
C SER A 413 8.71 -30.05 42.33
N ILE A 414 7.56 -30.65 42.64
CA ILE A 414 6.24 -30.04 42.44
C ILE A 414 6.14 -28.71 43.21
N GLY A 415 5.48 -27.71 42.62
CA GLY A 415 5.25 -26.40 43.22
C GLY A 415 6.49 -25.52 43.34
N THR A 416 7.57 -25.88 42.64
CA THR A 416 8.81 -25.07 42.60
C THR A 416 8.86 -24.17 41.36
N ARG A 417 9.92 -23.36 41.21
CA ARG A 417 10.11 -22.42 40.09
C ARG A 417 9.70 -23.05 38.75
N CYS A 418 8.83 -22.38 38.01
CA CYS A 418 8.45 -22.68 36.64
C CYS A 418 7.84 -21.41 36.06
N THR A 419 8.37 -20.92 34.94
CA THR A 419 7.91 -19.65 34.32
C THR A 419 7.11 -19.87 33.04
N THR A 420 6.76 -21.11 32.75
CA THR A 420 6.24 -21.52 31.44
C THR A 420 5.03 -22.42 31.67
N ASP A 421 3.93 -22.16 30.97
CA ASP A 421 2.69 -22.92 31.16
C ASP A 421 2.69 -24.26 30.41
N THR A 422 3.28 -24.29 29.22
CA THR A 422 3.35 -25.49 28.37
C THR A 422 4.68 -25.57 27.62
N ILE A 423 5.13 -26.80 27.36
CA ILE A 423 6.32 -27.12 26.54
C ILE A 423 5.81 -27.87 25.31
N GLU A 424 5.99 -27.31 24.12
CA GLU A 424 5.66 -27.96 22.85
C GLU A 424 6.95 -28.44 22.18
N TYR A 425 6.96 -29.66 21.65
CA TYR A 425 8.14 -30.22 20.99
C TYR A 425 7.77 -31.27 19.96
N VAL A 426 8.67 -31.52 19.01
CA VAL A 426 8.52 -32.60 18.02
C VAL A 426 9.28 -33.83 18.52
N ASP A 427 8.61 -34.96 18.63
CA ASP A 427 9.24 -36.21 19.07
C ASP A 427 10.08 -36.86 17.94
N SER A 428 10.74 -37.98 18.26
CA SER A 428 11.57 -38.71 17.30
C SER A 428 10.79 -39.28 16.09
N GLN A 429 9.46 -39.27 16.12
CA GLN A 429 8.59 -39.71 15.03
C GLN A 429 8.06 -38.54 14.20
N GLY A 430 8.47 -37.31 14.50
CA GLY A 430 7.99 -36.11 13.82
C GLY A 430 6.62 -35.63 14.30
N GLN A 431 6.09 -36.16 15.41
CA GLN A 431 4.79 -35.73 15.94
C GLN A 431 4.95 -34.59 16.95
N LEU A 432 4.08 -33.59 16.84
CA LEU A 432 4.00 -32.50 17.80
C LEU A 432 3.40 -33.02 19.12
N GLN A 433 4.12 -32.83 20.21
CA GLN A 433 3.75 -33.17 21.57
C GLN A 433 3.68 -31.90 22.42
N THR A 434 2.78 -31.88 23.39
CA THR A 434 2.62 -30.78 24.34
C THR A 434 2.63 -31.31 25.77
N ILE A 435 3.41 -30.68 26.64
CA ILE A 435 3.48 -30.97 28.06
C ILE A 435 2.96 -29.78 28.83
N ASP A 436 1.94 -29.98 29.65
CA ASP A 436 1.53 -28.95 30.61
C ASP A 436 2.54 -28.86 31.73
N CYS A 437 3.07 -27.68 32.01
CA CYS A 437 3.98 -27.44 33.12
C CYS A 437 3.26 -27.24 34.46
N PHE A 438 1.93 -27.30 34.47
CA PHE A 438 1.11 -27.22 35.68
C PHE A 438 0.15 -28.40 35.75
N PHE A 439 -0.17 -28.86 36.95
CA PHE A 439 -1.19 -29.89 37.12
C PHE A 439 -2.57 -29.28 36.86
N LYS A 440 -3.30 -29.81 35.88
CA LYS A 440 -4.67 -29.39 35.56
C LYS A 440 -5.75 -30.01 36.46
N SER A 441 -5.40 -31.03 37.23
CA SER A 441 -6.34 -31.76 38.09
C SER A 441 -5.61 -32.52 39.21
N GLY A 442 -6.36 -33.06 40.16
CA GLY A 442 -5.83 -33.85 41.27
C GLY A 442 -5.33 -33.02 42.46
N PRO A 443 -4.63 -33.66 43.43
CA PRO A 443 -4.23 -33.03 44.69
C PRO A 443 -3.22 -31.88 44.54
N ASN A 444 -2.54 -31.81 43.39
CA ASN A 444 -1.56 -30.75 43.08
C ASN A 444 -2.09 -29.71 42.09
N ASN A 445 -3.41 -29.65 41.85
CA ASN A 445 -4.01 -28.75 40.86
C ASN A 445 -3.52 -27.29 41.02
N GLY A 446 -3.10 -26.67 39.92
CA GLY A 446 -2.56 -25.30 39.89
C GLY A 446 -1.11 -25.17 40.35
N LEU A 447 -0.48 -26.23 40.87
CA LEU A 447 0.96 -26.22 41.16
C LEU A 447 1.77 -26.54 39.90
N SER A 448 2.98 -25.98 39.84
CA SER A 448 3.93 -26.28 38.77
C SER A 448 4.49 -27.69 38.87
N LYS A 449 4.77 -28.31 37.73
CA LYS A 449 5.54 -29.53 37.61
C LYS A 449 7.02 -29.16 37.68
N GLY A 450 7.74 -29.75 38.64
CA GLY A 450 9.20 -29.72 38.63
C GLY A 450 9.76 -30.64 37.56
N LEU A 451 11.06 -30.53 37.28
CA LEU A 451 11.74 -31.37 36.27
C LEU A 451 11.60 -32.88 36.55
N LEU A 452 11.43 -33.29 37.81
CA LEU A 452 11.27 -34.70 38.16
C LEU A 452 9.91 -35.26 37.72
N GLU A 453 8.88 -34.43 37.63
CA GLU A 453 7.59 -34.87 37.10
C GLU A 453 7.59 -34.81 35.58
N ILE A 454 8.12 -33.73 35.00
CA ILE A 454 8.22 -33.58 33.54
C ILE A 454 9.04 -34.72 32.93
N SER A 455 10.15 -35.12 33.56
CA SER A 455 10.95 -36.27 33.10
C SER A 455 10.21 -37.60 33.10
N LYS A 456 9.23 -37.81 34.00
CA LYS A 456 8.38 -39.01 33.98
C LYS A 456 7.43 -38.99 32.78
N GLU A 457 6.81 -37.85 32.52
CA GLU A 457 5.92 -37.67 31.35
C GLU A 457 6.68 -37.85 30.03
N LEU A 458 7.95 -37.43 30.02
CA LEU A 458 8.89 -37.64 28.91
C LEU A 458 9.47 -39.06 28.85
N ASN A 459 9.11 -39.96 29.77
CA ASN A 459 9.67 -41.31 29.88
C ASN A 459 11.21 -41.37 29.97
N VAL A 460 11.83 -40.33 30.55
CA VAL A 460 13.28 -40.25 30.75
C VAL A 460 13.69 -41.09 31.96
N LYS A 461 14.60 -42.06 31.76
CA LYS A 461 15.10 -42.90 32.85
C LYS A 461 16.04 -42.11 33.75
N LEU A 462 15.66 -41.97 35.02
CA LEU A 462 16.43 -41.24 36.03
C LEU A 462 17.08 -42.18 37.05
N PRO A 463 18.26 -41.83 37.58
CA PRO A 463 18.85 -42.54 38.71
C PRO A 463 18.03 -42.31 40.00
N PRO A 464 18.03 -43.26 40.96
CA PRO A 464 17.17 -43.21 42.16
C PRO A 464 17.33 -41.95 43.03
N LYS A 465 18.50 -41.30 42.97
CA LYS A 465 18.82 -40.08 43.72
C LYS A 465 19.47 -39.02 42.83
N VAL A 466 18.75 -38.60 41.79
CA VAL A 466 19.22 -37.54 40.88
C VAL A 466 19.27 -36.17 41.58
N LYS A 467 20.35 -35.39 41.40
CA LYS A 467 20.42 -33.98 41.83
C LYS A 467 19.81 -33.07 40.75
N LEU A 468 19.46 -31.82 41.10
CA LEU A 468 18.85 -30.89 40.14
C LEU A 468 19.76 -30.63 38.92
N GLU A 469 21.05 -30.36 39.13
CA GLU A 469 21.98 -30.13 38.02
C GLU A 469 22.14 -31.35 37.11
N GLN A 470 22.20 -32.55 37.68
CA GLN A 470 22.24 -33.80 36.89
C GLN A 470 20.95 -33.99 36.08
N LEU A 471 19.81 -33.61 36.64
CA LEU A 471 18.52 -33.69 35.96
C LEU A 471 18.44 -32.71 34.79
N ARG A 472 18.99 -31.51 34.95
CA ARG A 472 19.14 -30.54 33.86
C ARG A 472 20.04 -31.06 32.76
N GLU A 473 21.20 -31.64 33.10
CA GLU A 473 22.13 -32.20 32.13
C GLU A 473 21.50 -33.36 31.31
N ILE A 474 20.76 -34.25 31.98
CA ILE A 474 20.03 -35.33 31.32
C ILE A 474 18.97 -34.76 30.36
N LEU A 475 18.18 -33.78 30.81
CA LEU A 475 17.09 -33.21 30.03
C LEU A 475 17.55 -32.25 28.93
N ALA A 476 18.73 -31.64 29.04
CA ALA A 476 19.27 -30.70 28.05
C ALA A 476 19.38 -31.30 26.64
N ASN A 477 19.52 -32.63 26.56
CA ASN A 477 19.59 -33.35 25.29
C ASN A 477 18.24 -33.85 24.77
N HIS A 478 17.17 -33.74 25.58
CA HIS A 478 15.84 -34.18 25.21
C HIS A 478 15.21 -33.19 24.21
N PRO A 479 14.49 -33.64 23.17
CA PRO A 479 13.85 -32.76 22.18
C PRO A 479 12.99 -31.65 22.79
N ALA A 480 12.29 -31.95 23.90
CA ALA A 480 11.50 -30.98 24.66
C ALA A 480 12.27 -29.80 25.27
N PHE A 481 13.59 -29.89 25.39
CA PHE A 481 14.45 -28.85 25.96
C PHE A 481 15.65 -28.51 25.07
N LYS A 482 15.81 -29.18 23.92
CA LYS A 482 16.65 -28.69 22.83
C LYS A 482 15.96 -27.46 22.27
N VAL A 483 16.72 -26.39 22.06
CA VAL A 483 16.31 -25.00 21.74
C VAL A 483 15.42 -24.84 20.49
N VAL A 484 14.93 -25.93 19.88
CA VAL A 484 14.01 -25.95 18.74
C VAL A 484 12.62 -26.39 19.19
N SER A 485 12.09 -25.76 20.23
CA SER A 485 10.68 -25.91 20.60
C SER A 485 9.92 -24.71 20.05
N PHE A 486 9.24 -24.95 18.93
CA PHE A 486 8.27 -24.03 18.33
C PHE A 486 7.29 -23.56 19.40
N ILE A 487 7.09 -22.25 19.50
CA ILE A 487 5.96 -21.68 20.21
C ILE A 487 5.11 -21.00 19.13
N LYS A 488 3.85 -21.42 19.02
CA LYS A 488 2.84 -20.81 18.16
C LYS A 488 2.60 -19.34 18.48
#